data_AF-A0A923SPV5-F1
#
_entry.id   AF-A0A923SPV5-F1
#
_cell.length_a   1.000
_cell.length_b   1.000
_cell.length_c   1.000
_cell.angle_alpha   90.00
_cell.angle_beta   90.00
_cell.angle_gamma   90.00
#
_symmetry.space_group_name_H-M   'P 1'
#
loop_
_entity.id
_entity.type
_entity.pdbx_description
1 polymer ?
#
loop_
_entity_poly.entity_id
_entity_poly.type
_entity_poly.pdbx_seq_one_letter_code
_entity_poly.pdbx_strand_id
1 'polypeptide(L)'
;MSKTGIYLLFQANRAYISSYLCEQRQDSASDCQGKCYLKKELKKETKREQQLPGKKLPATDLILMVANSEVETIGVVALGNDVNFGYTIRSYPTVARTIFQPPQLLT
;
A
#
# COMPACT_ATOMS: atom_id res chain seq x y z
N MET A 1 4.70 -11.26 -7.51
CA MET A 1 4.46 -9.88 -7.03
C MET A 1 4.78 -8.94 -8.16
N SER A 2 4.02 -7.85 -8.39
CA SER A 2 4.41 -6.87 -9.41
C SER A 2 5.75 -6.21 -9.05
N LYS A 3 6.58 -5.87 -10.05
CA LYS A 3 7.85 -5.14 -9.85
C LYS A 3 7.65 -3.83 -9.11
N THR A 4 6.53 -3.13 -9.36
CA THR A 4 6.15 -1.91 -8.64
C THR A 4 5.85 -2.18 -7.17
N GLY A 5 5.13 -3.27 -6.87
CA GLY A 5 4.85 -3.70 -5.50
C GLY A 5 6.12 -4.04 -4.71
N ILE A 6 7.11 -4.69 -5.34
CA ILE A 6 8.43 -4.92 -4.71
C ILE A 6 9.10 -3.59 -4.37
N TYR A 7 9.09 -2.63 -5.29
CA TYR A 7 9.72 -1.33 -5.07
C TYR A 7 9.05 -0.55 -3.93
N LEU A 8 7.72 -0.55 -3.87
CA LEU A 8 6.97 0.10 -2.80
C LEU A 8 7.26 -0.53 -1.42
N LEU A 9 7.24 -1.86 -1.33
CA LEU A 9 7.56 -2.58 -0.09
C LEU A 9 9.01 -2.33 0.34
N PHE A 10 9.93 -2.24 -0.62
CA PHE A 10 11.32 -1.87 -0.37
C PHE A 10 11.44 -0.46 0.21
N GLN A 11 10.73 0.52 -0.35
CA GLN A 11 10.76 1.89 0.16
C GLN A 11 10.13 1.99 1.56
N ALA A 12 8.97 1.36 1.78
CA ALA A 12 8.30 1.36 3.08
C ALA A 12 9.17 0.74 4.19
N ASN A 13 9.99 -0.26 3.86
CA ASN A 13 10.80 -1.00 4.83
C ASN A 13 12.32 -0.80 4.63
N ARG A 14 12.75 0.29 3.99
CA ARG A 14 14.15 0.46 3.57
C ARG A 14 15.14 0.36 4.73
N ALA A 15 14.80 0.97 5.87
CA ALA A 15 15.63 0.91 7.08
C ALA A 15 15.81 -0.55 7.55
N TYR A 16 14.71 -1.28 7.75
CA TYR A 16 14.72 -2.69 8.16
C TYR A 16 15.48 -3.58 7.17
N ILE A 17 15.27 -3.37 5.87
CA ILE A 17 15.96 -4.14 4.82
C ILE A 17 17.46 -3.87 4.89
N SER A 18 17.87 -2.61 5.04
CA SER A 18 19.29 -2.25 5.10
C SER A 18 20.01 -2.84 6.32
N SER A 19 19.35 -2.90 7.47
CA SER A 19 19.95 -3.38 8.72
C SER A 19 19.94 -4.90 8.86
N TYR A 20 18.89 -5.58 8.38
CA TYR A 20 18.70 -7.01 8.64
C TYR A 20 18.76 -7.90 7.39
N LEU A 21 18.29 -7.43 6.23
CA LEU A 21 18.15 -8.28 5.03
C LEU A 21 19.23 -8.03 3.97
N CYS A 22 19.98 -6.93 4.08
CA CYS A 22 21.06 -6.60 3.17
C CYS A 22 22.22 -7.59 3.32
N GLU A 23 22.68 -8.14 2.20
CA GLU A 23 23.77 -9.14 2.16
C GLU A 23 25.12 -8.51 2.56
N GLN A 24 25.31 -7.21 2.28
CA GLN A 24 26.54 -6.47 2.60
C GLN A 24 26.42 -5.66 3.91
N ARG A 25 25.46 -6.00 4.79
CA ARG A 25 25.23 -5.26 6.05
C ARG A 25 26.43 -5.23 7.00
N GLN A 26 27.34 -6.20 6.90
CA GLN A 26 28.55 -6.29 7.73
C GLN A 26 29.68 -5.40 7.20
N ASP A 27 29.62 -5.01 5.92
CA ASP A 27 30.58 -4.10 5.32
C ASP A 27 30.15 -2.66 5.61
N SER A 28 30.69 -2.09 6.69
CA SER A 28 30.41 -0.71 7.13
C SER A 28 30.81 0.34 6.08
N ALA A 29 31.72 0.02 5.16
CA ALA A 29 32.12 0.87 4.05
C ALA A 29 31.22 0.76 2.80
N SER A 30 30.21 -0.12 2.82
CA SER A 30 29.37 -0.35 1.65
C SER A 30 28.21 0.65 1.54
N ASP A 31 28.14 1.40 0.43
CA ASP A 31 26.98 2.25 0.11
C ASP A 31 25.78 1.44 -0.44
N CYS A 32 25.64 0.19 0.02
CA CYS A 32 24.64 -0.72 -0.51
C CYS A 32 23.23 -0.33 -0.07
N GLN A 33 23.02 0.03 1.21
CA GLN A 33 21.73 0.52 1.72
C GLN A 33 20.52 -0.36 1.35
N GLY A 34 20.70 -1.68 1.24
CA GLY A 34 19.66 -2.64 0.82
C GLY A 34 19.46 -2.80 -0.70
N LYS A 35 20.25 -2.12 -1.55
CA LYS A 35 20.17 -2.22 -3.03
C LYS A 35 20.40 -3.64 -3.54
N CYS A 36 21.27 -4.42 -2.90
CA CYS A 36 21.52 -5.82 -3.27
C CYS A 36 20.27 -6.69 -3.10
N TYR A 37 19.55 -6.51 -1.98
CA TYR A 37 18.29 -7.19 -1.69
C TYR A 37 17.22 -6.85 -2.73
N LEU A 38 17.03 -5.56 -3.02
CA LEU A 38 16.08 -5.11 -4.05
C LEU A 38 16.39 -5.74 -5.42
N LYS A 39 17.66 -5.72 -5.83
CA LYS A 39 18.11 -6.32 -7.10
C LYS A 39 17.83 -7.82 -7.15
N LYS A 40 17.99 -8.52 -6.03
CA LYS A 40 17.72 -9.97 -5.92
C LYS A 40 16.23 -10.27 -6.09
N GLU A 41 15.36 -9.55 -5.41
CA GLU A 41 13.91 -9.74 -5.51
C GLU A 41 13.38 -9.41 -6.91
N LEU A 42 13.83 -8.31 -7.52
CA LEU A 42 13.45 -7.96 -8.90
C LEU A 42 13.89 -9.02 -9.92
N LYS A 43 15.07 -9.61 -9.74
CA LYS A 43 15.56 -10.71 -10.59
C LYS A 43 14.72 -11.98 -10.40
N LYS A 44 14.31 -12.31 -9.18
CA LYS A 44 13.45 -13.48 -8.91
C LYS A 44 12.11 -13.35 -9.65
N GLU A 45 11.44 -12.20 -9.56
CA GLU A 45 10.18 -11.98 -10.28
C GLU A 45 10.39 -11.96 -11.80
N THR A 46 11.48 -11.38 -12.30
CA THR A 46 11.78 -11.40 -13.75
C THR A 46 11.97 -12.82 -14.27
N LYS A 47 12.66 -13.70 -13.52
CA LYS A 47 12.80 -15.12 -13.87
C LYS A 47 11.46 -15.85 -13.82
N ARG A 48 10.61 -15.52 -12.83
CA ARG A 48 9.25 -16.07 -12.72
C ARG A 48 8.40 -15.67 -13.92
N GLU A 49 8.43 -14.40 -14.34
CA GLU A 49 7.74 -13.92 -15.55
C GLU A 49 8.19 -14.68 -16.81
N GLN A 50 9.48 -14.97 -16.95
CA GLN A 50 10.02 -15.72 -18.10
C GLN A 50 9.59 -17.19 -18.13
N GLN A 51 9.33 -17.80 -16.97
CA GLN A 51 8.92 -19.20 -16.86
C GLN A 51 7.41 -19.41 -17.04
N LEU A 52 6.59 -18.35 -16.95
CA LEU A 52 5.17 -18.44 -17.24
C LEU A 52 4.91 -18.19 -18.74
N PRO A 53 4.37 -19.16 -19.49
CA PRO A 53 4.02 -18.94 -20.88
C PRO A 53 2.89 -17.90 -20.99
N GLY A 54 3.23 -16.74 -21.56
CA GLY A 54 2.32 -15.90 -22.34
C GLY A 54 1.01 -15.43 -21.70
N LYS A 55 0.90 -15.28 -20.38
CA LYS A 55 -0.27 -14.61 -19.80
C LYS A 55 -0.03 -13.10 -19.79
N LYS A 56 -0.28 -12.43 -20.93
CA LYS A 56 -0.49 -10.98 -20.94
C LYS A 56 -1.71 -10.72 -20.05
N LEU A 57 -1.48 -10.37 -18.78
CA LEU A 57 -2.56 -9.83 -17.96
C LEU A 57 -3.05 -8.55 -18.65
N PRO A 58 -4.37 -8.35 -18.81
CA PRO A 58 -4.87 -7.05 -19.22
C PRO A 58 -4.33 -6.01 -18.24
N ALA A 59 -3.81 -4.90 -18.77
CA ALA A 59 -3.29 -3.80 -17.99
C ALA A 59 -4.35 -3.41 -16.95
N THR A 60 -4.16 -3.87 -15.71
CA THR A 60 -5.04 -3.54 -14.61
C THR A 60 -4.53 -2.21 -14.11
N ASP A 61 -5.31 -1.15 -14.31
CA ASP A 61 -5.00 0.16 -13.77
C ASP A 61 -4.88 0.05 -12.25
N LEU A 62 -3.64 0.14 -11.78
CA LEU A 62 -3.30 0.10 -10.37
C LEU A 62 -3.48 1.52 -9.84
N ILE A 63 -4.71 1.84 -9.43
CA ILE A 63 -5.01 3.12 -8.80
C ILE A 63 -4.44 3.09 -7.38
N LEU A 64 -3.28 3.71 -7.20
CA LEU A 64 -2.68 3.92 -5.89
C LEU A 64 -3.37 5.09 -5.20
N MET A 65 -4.32 4.80 -4.32
CA MET A 65 -4.90 5.80 -3.44
C MET A 65 -3.96 6.01 -2.24
N VAL A 66 -3.09 7.02 -2.34
CA VAL A 66 -2.35 7.53 -1.18
C VAL A 66 -3.29 8.46 -0.43
N ALA A 67 -3.80 8.03 0.72
CA ALA A 67 -4.50 8.93 1.63
C ALA A 67 -3.44 9.83 2.29
N ASN A 68 -3.44 11.11 1.97
CA ASN A 68 -2.70 12.09 2.75
C ASN A 68 -3.42 12.22 4.10
N SER A 69 -2.82 11.73 5.17
CA SER A 69 -3.30 12.03 6.53
C SER A 69 -2.82 13.42 6.91
N GLU A 70 -3.74 14.39 6.94
CA GLU A 70 -3.50 15.63 7.67
C GLU A 70 -3.45 15.26 9.16
N VAL A 71 -2.26 15.38 9.76
CA VAL A 71 -2.11 15.21 11.21
C VAL A 71 -2.68 16.46 11.85
N GLU A 72 -3.91 16.39 12.36
CA GLU A 72 -4.44 17.46 13.20
C GLU A 72 -3.60 17.53 14.48
N THR A 73 -2.97 18.68 14.70
CA THR A 73 -2.28 18.97 15.95
C THR A 73 -3.28 18.92 17.10
N ILE A 74 -3.04 18.02 18.06
CA ILE A 74 -3.86 17.88 19.25
C ILE A 74 -3.74 19.17 20.08
N GLY A 75 -4.77 20.02 20.01
CA GLY A 75 -4.96 21.08 20.99
C GLY A 75 -5.38 20.45 22.32
N VAL A 76 -4.55 20.58 23.36
CA VAL A 76 -4.93 20.16 24.71
C VAL A 76 -6.03 21.09 25.20
N VAL A 77 -7.29 20.63 25.11
CA VAL A 77 -8.44 21.34 25.69
C VAL A 77 -8.66 20.82 27.10
N ALA A 78 -8.69 21.75 28.05
CA ALA A 78 -8.84 21.49 29.48
C ALA A 78 -10.10 20.67 29.79
N LEU A 79 -9.95 19.77 30.77
CA LEU A 79 -10.93 18.81 31.27
C LEU A 79 -12.26 19.50 31.65
N GLY A 80 -13.27 19.31 30.83
CA GLY A 80 -14.67 19.47 31.21
C GLY A 80 -15.34 18.10 31.15
N ASN A 81 -15.83 17.61 32.29
CA ASN A 81 -16.74 16.47 32.28
C ASN A 81 -18.01 16.87 31.51
N ASP A 82 -18.51 16.04 30.59
CA ASP A 82 -19.71 15.21 30.83
C ASP A 82 -20.39 14.70 29.52
N VAL A 83 -21.05 13.55 29.67
CA VAL A 83 -22.08 12.87 28.86
C VAL A 83 -21.69 12.12 27.57
N ASN A 84 -21.75 10.78 27.69
CA ASN A 84 -21.76 9.82 26.60
C ASN A 84 -23.13 9.82 25.89
N PHE A 85 -23.14 10.18 24.62
CA PHE A 85 -24.32 10.06 23.78
C PHE A 85 -24.17 8.86 22.83
N GLY A 86 -24.93 7.79 23.08
CA GLY A 86 -24.92 6.56 22.27
C GLY A 86 -25.36 6.71 20.80
N TYR A 87 -25.64 7.92 20.32
CA TYR A 87 -25.98 8.22 18.92
C TYR A 87 -24.80 8.74 18.09
N THR A 88 -23.62 8.99 18.67
CA THR A 88 -22.45 9.50 17.93
C THR A 88 -21.63 8.40 17.25
N ILE A 89 -22.27 7.28 16.87
CA ILE A 89 -21.80 6.48 15.72
C ILE A 89 -22.57 6.98 14.51
N ARG A 90 -21.97 7.87 13.70
CA ARG A 90 -22.39 8.05 12.30
C ARG A 90 -21.22 8.38 11.40
N SER A 91 -20.51 7.34 11.00
CA SER A 91 -19.99 7.26 9.64
C SER A 91 -20.42 5.93 9.05
N TYR A 92 -21.50 5.94 8.28
CA TYR A 92 -21.87 4.81 7.43
C TYR A 92 -21.22 5.04 6.06
N PRO A 93 -20.25 4.20 5.66
CA PRO A 93 -19.56 4.31 4.36
C PRO A 93 -20.33 3.64 3.21
N THR A 94 -21.63 3.37 3.38
CA THR A 94 -22.37 2.53 2.43
C THR A 94 -22.69 3.26 1.13
N VAL A 95 -22.25 2.64 0.03
CA VAL A 95 -22.39 3.06 -1.37
C VAL A 95 -23.85 3.27 -1.76
N ALA A 96 -24.14 4.43 -2.35
CA ALA A 96 -25.45 4.82 -2.84
C ALA A 96 -25.95 3.85 -3.92
N ARG A 97 -26.96 3.04 -3.58
CA ARG A 97 -27.61 2.08 -4.50
C ARG A 97 -28.45 2.74 -5.59
N THR A 98 -28.61 4.06 -5.56
CA THR A 98 -29.34 4.86 -6.56
C THR A 98 -28.60 5.04 -7.88
N ILE A 99 -27.29 4.76 -7.91
CA ILE A 99 -26.45 4.89 -9.11
C ILE A 99 -26.64 3.69 -10.05
N PHE A 100 -27.05 2.53 -9.53
CA PHE A 100 -27.27 1.35 -10.36
C PHE A 100 -28.73 1.24 -10.78
N GLN A 101 -29.00 1.61 -12.02
CA GLN A 101 -30.33 1.50 -12.64
C GLN A 101 -30.24 0.44 -13.74
N PRO A 102 -30.70 -0.80 -13.49
CA PRO A 102 -30.61 -1.87 -14.47
C PRO A 102 -31.52 -1.62 -15.68
N PRO A 103 -31.15 -2.10 -16.89
CA PRO A 103 -31.90 -1.86 -18.11
C PRO A 103 -33.30 -2.49 -18.02
N GLN A 104 -34.31 -1.75 -18.47
CA GLN A 104 -35.68 -2.25 -18.51
C GLN A 104 -35.89 -3.12 -19.75
N LEU A 105 -36.49 -4.30 -19.56
CA LEU A 105 -36.76 -5.25 -20.63
C LEU A 105 -37.81 -4.68 -21.60
N LEU A 106 -37.50 -4.81 -22.90
CA LEU A 106 -38.29 -4.36 -24.04
C LEU A 106 -39.72 -4.94 -24.04
N THR A 107 -40.69 -4.08 -24.35
CA THR A 107 -42.00 -4.43 -24.94
C THR A 107 -42.22 -3.58 -26.16
#